data_AF-G0PKG8-F1
#
_entry.id   AF-G0PKG8-F1
#
_cell.length_a   1.000
_cell.length_b   1.000
_cell.length_c   1.000
_cell.angle_alpha   90.00
_cell.angle_beta   90.00
_cell.angle_gamma   90.00
#
_symmetry.space_group_name_H-M   'P 1'
#
loop_
_entity.id
_entity.type
_entity.pdbx_description
1 polymer ?
#
loop_
_entity_poly.entity_id
_entity_poly.type
_entity_poly.pdbx_seq_one_letter_code
_entity_poly.pdbx_strand_id
1 'polypeptide(L)'
;MNFEPVPKCKVCGSPSQGVHFGIHSCRACAAFFRRVIVLDKDYVCLQDKQRCNPDKLQRSSCRSCRYQKCIKMGMTSDNVQFDRDLHSTDKRLRENRKLKKSDTKIDLSMISSEFKLSTIETIVSKVFQSAHPILEHGHSAFLSPLHKFVEGLCVLRKSQRTDNIKFENSLSLDILTPHWTSQARNTAVLFMHFWMFRQISFSEQCRMFRAIWQNVHRLERIHMSTLIFGEKCFNEKKITISCERAIQLDNLVFEFHEVSKIGLQTMLHDYKIFTHRFITQISKPLFKLKFSIEEVAYLILCFILSNGDTTLSKPLKICDDFWDNIASNLHDYYRKIGLVNYASRIVKLMKIVDAMNRIHHEDQGGGFVDNFKKCGF
;
A
#
# COMPACT_ATOMS: atom_id res chain seq x y z
N MET A 1 -6.66 -33.68 54.94
CA MET A 1 -5.97 -32.74 54.03
C MET A 1 -7.03 -31.98 53.27
N ASN A 2 -7.12 -30.66 53.48
CA ASN A 2 -8.09 -29.80 52.80
C ASN A 2 -7.57 -29.50 51.39
N PHE A 3 -8.30 -29.93 50.34
CA PHE A 3 -8.01 -29.51 48.97
C PHE A 3 -8.54 -28.09 48.78
N GLU A 4 -7.65 -27.11 48.68
CA GLU A 4 -8.04 -25.77 48.23
C GLU A 4 -8.54 -25.82 46.78
N PRO A 5 -9.66 -25.15 46.46
CA PRO A 5 -10.23 -25.17 45.11
C PRO A 5 -9.29 -24.48 44.12
N VAL A 6 -8.91 -25.22 43.06
CA VAL A 6 -8.06 -24.69 41.98
C VAL A 6 -8.71 -23.44 41.36
N PRO A 7 -8.03 -22.27 41.35
CA PRO A 7 -8.57 -21.05 40.79
C PRO A 7 -8.99 -21.25 39.33
N LYS A 8 -10.08 -20.61 38.89
CA LYS A 8 -10.55 -20.69 37.49
C LYS A 8 -9.91 -19.59 36.63
N CYS A 9 -9.70 -19.88 35.35
CA CYS A 9 -9.22 -18.90 34.37
C CYS A 9 -10.27 -17.81 34.16
N LYS A 10 -9.89 -16.54 34.40
CA LYS A 10 -10.81 -15.39 34.24
C LYS A 10 -11.29 -15.16 32.80
N VAL A 11 -10.61 -15.74 31.79
CA VAL A 11 -10.99 -15.60 30.38
C VAL A 11 -11.97 -16.67 29.92
N CYS A 12 -11.71 -17.95 30.21
CA CYS A 12 -12.48 -19.08 29.65
C CYS A 12 -13.06 -20.06 30.69
N GLY A 13 -12.87 -19.81 31.98
CA GLY A 13 -13.42 -20.64 33.06
C GLY A 13 -12.74 -22.00 33.30
N SER A 14 -11.83 -22.44 32.42
CA SER A 14 -11.01 -23.65 32.62
C SER A 14 -10.13 -23.56 33.88
N PRO A 15 -9.68 -24.67 34.47
CA PRO A 15 -8.74 -24.65 35.60
C PRO A 15 -7.51 -23.78 35.30
N SER A 16 -7.29 -22.77 36.14
CA SER A 16 -6.13 -21.88 36.03
C SER A 16 -4.87 -22.65 36.41
N GLN A 17 -3.75 -22.26 35.80
CA GLN A 17 -2.44 -22.84 36.10
C GLN A 17 -1.50 -21.82 36.75
N GLY A 18 -2.06 -20.69 37.20
CA GLY A 18 -1.32 -19.59 37.81
C GLY A 18 -1.70 -18.24 37.21
N VAL A 19 -0.92 -17.22 37.54
CA VAL A 19 -1.05 -15.86 37.01
C VAL A 19 -0.20 -15.74 35.74
N HIS A 20 -0.82 -15.34 34.63
CA HIS A 20 -0.11 -15.02 33.39
C HIS A 20 -0.61 -13.67 32.87
N PHE A 21 0.32 -12.80 32.50
CA PHE A 21 0.04 -11.46 31.99
C PHE A 21 -0.85 -10.63 32.93
N GLY A 22 -0.68 -10.79 34.26
CA GLY A 22 -1.42 -9.99 35.25
C GLY A 22 -2.71 -10.63 35.78
N ILE A 23 -3.17 -11.77 35.24
CA ILE A 23 -4.42 -12.42 35.71
C ILE A 23 -4.31 -13.94 35.84
N HIS A 24 -5.13 -14.55 36.69
CA HIS A 24 -5.29 -16.02 36.73
C HIS A 24 -5.85 -16.53 35.40
N SER A 25 -5.04 -17.31 34.68
CA SER A 25 -5.43 -17.85 33.37
C SER A 25 -4.89 -19.25 33.10
N CYS A 26 -5.54 -19.95 32.17
CA CYS A 26 -5.04 -21.23 31.70
C CYS A 26 -3.92 -21.01 30.66
N ARG A 27 -3.04 -22.01 30.50
CA ARG A 27 -1.91 -21.97 29.53
C ARG A 27 -2.36 -21.64 28.10
N ALA A 28 -3.54 -22.11 27.69
CA ALA A 28 -4.06 -21.85 26.35
C ALA A 28 -4.42 -20.38 26.13
N CYS A 29 -5.01 -19.69 27.12
CA CYS A 29 -5.30 -18.26 27.02
C CYS A 29 -4.03 -17.41 27.11
N ALA A 30 -3.07 -17.81 27.95
CA ALA A 30 -1.76 -17.17 28.01
C ALA A 30 -1.00 -17.28 26.67
N ALA A 31 -0.93 -18.47 26.08
CA ALA A 31 -0.27 -18.67 24.78
C ALA A 31 -1.01 -18.01 23.62
N PHE A 32 -2.34 -17.91 23.70
CA PHE A 32 -3.13 -17.13 22.75
C PHE A 32 -2.77 -15.65 22.84
N PHE A 33 -2.85 -15.05 24.04
CA PHE A 33 -2.54 -13.64 24.28
C PHE A 33 -1.11 -13.27 23.83
N ARG A 34 -0.11 -14.06 24.24
CA ARG A 34 1.29 -13.90 23.80
C ARG A 34 1.42 -13.85 22.28
N ARG A 35 0.74 -14.75 21.55
CA ARG A 35 0.80 -14.79 20.08
C ARG A 35 0.14 -13.59 19.42
N VAL A 36 -0.97 -13.08 19.98
CA VAL A 36 -1.63 -11.88 19.45
C VAL A 36 -0.68 -10.68 19.55
N ILE A 37 -0.02 -10.51 20.71
CA ILE A 37 0.90 -9.41 20.96
C ILE A 37 2.21 -9.54 20.18
N VAL A 38 2.83 -10.73 20.15
CA VAL A 38 4.13 -10.93 19.47
C VAL A 38 4.01 -10.83 17.95
N LEU A 39 2.91 -11.32 17.37
CA LEU A 39 2.71 -11.35 15.92
C LEU A 39 1.81 -10.20 15.40
N ASP A 40 1.47 -9.25 16.28
CA ASP A 40 0.62 -8.09 16.01
C ASP A 40 -0.65 -8.44 15.19
N LYS A 41 -1.43 -9.39 15.72
CA LYS A 41 -2.58 -9.97 15.00
C LYS A 41 -3.87 -9.24 15.31
N ASP A 42 -4.44 -8.59 14.30
CA ASP A 42 -5.81 -8.08 14.37
C ASP A 42 -6.83 -9.13 13.93
N TYR A 43 -7.77 -9.45 14.83
CA TYR A 43 -8.87 -10.36 14.56
C TYR A 43 -10.19 -9.60 14.46
N VAL A 44 -10.92 -9.82 13.36
CA VAL A 44 -12.29 -9.31 13.17
C VAL A 44 -13.30 -10.39 13.59
N CYS A 45 -14.37 -10.00 14.28
CA CYS A 45 -15.47 -10.90 14.62
C CYS A 45 -16.43 -11.03 13.43
N LEU A 46 -16.72 -12.25 13.00
CA LEU A 46 -17.58 -12.53 11.83
C LEU A 46 -19.08 -12.61 12.15
N GLN A 47 -19.45 -12.58 13.43
CA GLN A 47 -20.83 -12.46 13.88
C GLN A 47 -20.94 -11.13 14.63
N ASP A 48 -22.06 -10.39 14.49
CA ASP A 48 -22.27 -9.11 15.17
C ASP A 48 -21.82 -9.13 16.63
N LYS A 49 -21.23 -8.00 17.09
CA LYS A 49 -20.45 -7.83 18.34
C LYS A 49 -21.09 -8.35 19.65
N GLN A 50 -22.34 -8.80 19.62
CA GLN A 50 -23.18 -9.19 20.76
C GLN A 50 -23.61 -10.68 20.79
N ARG A 51 -23.41 -11.47 19.73
CA ARG A 51 -23.90 -12.88 19.70
C ARG A 51 -22.90 -13.93 20.18
N CYS A 52 -21.61 -13.59 20.27
CA CYS A 52 -20.63 -14.50 20.86
C CYS A 52 -20.77 -14.46 22.39
N ASN A 53 -21.36 -15.50 23.01
CA ASN A 53 -21.50 -15.57 24.47
C ASN A 53 -20.11 -15.63 25.13
N PRO A 54 -19.65 -14.58 25.82
CA PRO A 54 -18.31 -14.52 26.39
C PRO A 54 -18.16 -15.48 27.58
N ASP A 55 -19.25 -15.88 28.22
CA ASP A 55 -19.22 -16.65 29.46
C ASP A 55 -19.25 -18.17 29.23
N LYS A 56 -19.42 -18.60 27.97
CA LYS A 56 -19.30 -20.00 27.53
C LYS A 56 -18.23 -20.18 26.43
N LEU A 57 -17.07 -19.53 26.58
CA LEU A 57 -15.95 -19.65 25.64
C LEU A 57 -15.31 -21.05 25.70
N GLN A 58 -15.70 -21.95 24.80
CA GLN A 58 -14.92 -23.15 24.48
C GLN A 58 -13.68 -22.80 23.64
N ARG A 59 -12.70 -23.71 23.56
CA ARG A 59 -11.39 -23.48 22.90
C ARG A 59 -11.49 -23.04 21.42
N SER A 60 -12.63 -23.24 20.77
CA SER A 60 -12.96 -22.90 19.37
C SER A 60 -13.72 -21.57 19.19
N SER A 61 -13.89 -20.76 20.24
CA SER A 61 -14.59 -19.47 20.16
C SER A 61 -13.91 -18.42 19.28
N CYS A 62 -14.70 -17.45 18.79
CA CYS A 62 -14.22 -16.29 18.03
C CYS A 62 -12.94 -15.65 18.62
N ARG A 63 -11.90 -15.52 17.79
CA ARG A 63 -10.57 -15.03 18.18
C ARG A 63 -10.60 -13.55 18.60
N SER A 64 -11.41 -12.74 17.91
CA SER A 64 -11.61 -11.33 18.22
C SER A 64 -12.22 -11.15 19.63
N CYS A 65 -13.35 -11.80 19.91
CA CYS A 65 -14.01 -11.72 21.21
C CYS A 65 -13.14 -12.29 22.35
N ARG A 66 -12.38 -13.36 22.07
CA ARG A 66 -11.45 -13.93 23.05
C ARG A 66 -10.33 -12.96 23.41
N TYR A 67 -9.76 -12.26 22.42
CA TYR A 67 -8.73 -11.25 22.65
C TYR A 67 -9.28 -10.06 23.44
N GLN A 68 -10.45 -9.55 23.05
CA GLN A 68 -11.13 -8.49 23.77
C GLN A 68 -11.43 -8.88 25.23
N LYS A 69 -11.83 -10.13 25.50
CA LYS A 69 -12.02 -10.61 26.88
C LYS A 69 -10.70 -10.73 27.65
N CYS A 70 -9.58 -11.08 27.00
CA CYS A 70 -8.26 -11.05 27.64
C CYS A 70 -7.92 -9.64 28.14
N ILE A 71 -8.08 -8.62 27.28
CA ILE A 71 -7.84 -7.22 27.64
C ILE A 71 -8.81 -6.76 28.72
N LYS A 72 -10.12 -7.00 28.55
CA LYS A 72 -11.16 -6.62 29.52
C LYS A 72 -10.92 -7.20 30.91
N MET A 73 -10.38 -8.42 30.99
CA MET A 73 -10.09 -9.07 32.28
C MET A 73 -8.78 -8.60 32.91
N GLY A 74 -7.97 -7.81 32.20
CA GLY A 74 -6.74 -7.19 32.70
C GLY A 74 -5.44 -7.85 32.26
N MET A 75 -5.41 -8.58 31.13
CA MET A 75 -4.14 -9.07 30.60
C MET A 75 -3.27 -7.91 30.06
N THR A 76 -2.03 -7.79 30.51
CA THR A 76 -1.08 -6.75 30.05
C THR A 76 0.08 -7.32 29.24
N SER A 77 0.57 -6.53 28.27
CA SER A 77 1.70 -6.90 27.41
C SER A 77 3.07 -6.69 28.07
N ASP A 78 3.13 -6.07 29.24
CA ASP A 78 4.37 -5.57 29.86
C ASP A 78 5.38 -6.69 30.17
N ASN A 79 4.87 -7.89 30.45
CA ASN A 79 5.68 -9.08 30.75
C ASN A 79 5.80 -10.05 29.56
N VAL A 80 5.39 -9.63 28.36
CA VAL A 80 5.55 -10.44 27.14
C VAL A 80 7.00 -10.38 26.70
N GLN A 81 7.74 -11.46 26.98
CA GLN A 81 9.09 -11.62 26.45
C GLN A 81 9.02 -12.06 25.00
N PHE A 82 9.47 -11.18 24.11
CA PHE A 82 9.40 -11.37 22.66
C PHE A 82 10.47 -12.34 22.09
N ASP A 83 11.41 -12.82 22.92
CA ASP A 83 12.67 -13.42 22.45
C ASP A 83 12.93 -14.89 22.86
N ARG A 84 11.99 -15.57 23.52
CA ARG A 84 12.30 -16.90 24.10
C ARG A 84 12.18 -18.09 23.13
N ASP A 85 11.57 -17.94 21.96
CA ASP A 85 11.38 -19.05 21.00
C ASP A 85 11.81 -18.65 19.57
N LEU A 86 13.00 -18.05 19.42
CA LEU A 86 13.58 -17.72 18.12
C LEU A 86 14.41 -18.89 17.56
N HIS A 87 13.82 -19.68 16.66
CA HIS A 87 14.60 -20.41 15.67
C HIS A 87 15.35 -19.42 14.77
N SER A 88 16.52 -19.84 14.28
CA SER A 88 17.61 -19.08 13.65
C SER A 88 17.27 -18.15 12.47
N THR A 89 16.02 -18.08 12.01
CA THR A 89 15.58 -17.25 10.88
C THR A 89 15.19 -15.81 11.24
N ASP A 90 14.95 -15.50 12.52
CA ASP A 90 14.41 -14.17 12.93
C ASP A 90 15.47 -13.20 13.52
N LYS A 91 16.70 -13.67 13.74
CA LYS A 91 17.76 -12.87 14.37
C LYS A 91 18.18 -11.65 13.53
N ARG A 92 18.01 -11.71 12.19
CA ARG A 92 18.35 -10.61 11.27
C ARG A 92 17.39 -9.41 11.33
N LEU A 93 16.17 -9.57 11.84
CA LEU A 93 15.20 -8.46 11.90
C LEU A 93 15.41 -7.52 13.09
N ARG A 94 16.11 -7.97 14.13
CA ARG A 94 16.31 -7.19 15.38
C ARG A 94 17.63 -6.41 15.43
N GLU A 95 18.71 -6.89 14.82
CA GLU A 95 19.98 -6.15 14.81
C GLU A 95 19.86 -4.80 14.07
N ASN A 96 18.99 -4.71 13.06
CA ASN A 96 18.72 -3.46 12.34
C ASN A 96 17.93 -2.40 13.17
N ARG A 97 17.33 -2.76 14.31
CA ARG A 97 16.58 -1.81 15.15
C ARG A 97 17.40 -1.16 16.27
N LYS A 98 18.56 -1.71 16.63
CA LYS A 98 19.40 -1.16 17.72
C LYS A 98 20.39 -0.06 17.27
N LEU A 99 20.59 0.17 15.96
CA LEU A 99 21.48 1.24 15.47
C LEU A 99 20.83 2.63 15.32
N LYS A 100 19.52 2.80 15.58
CA LYS A 100 18.88 4.14 15.60
C LYS A 100 19.02 4.78 16.99
N LYS A 101 20.22 5.28 17.31
CA LYS A 101 20.44 6.35 18.31
C LYS A 101 21.86 6.93 18.14
N SER A 102 22.07 7.64 17.04
CA SER A 102 23.09 8.69 16.99
C SER A 102 22.54 9.82 16.15
N ASP A 103 22.06 10.86 16.83
CA ASP A 103 21.71 12.12 16.20
C ASP A 103 22.96 12.76 15.62
N THR A 104 23.03 12.85 14.30
CA THR A 104 23.90 13.81 13.64
C THR A 104 22.99 14.74 12.86
N LYS A 105 22.72 15.92 13.43
CA LYS A 105 22.06 17.02 12.73
C LYS A 105 22.96 17.41 11.56
N ILE A 106 22.53 17.12 10.34
CA ILE A 106 23.08 17.72 9.12
C ILE A 106 22.11 18.85 8.76
N ASP A 107 22.66 20.05 8.60
CA ASP A 107 21.92 21.28 8.30
C ASP A 107 21.23 21.15 6.93
N LEU A 108 19.90 21.30 6.94
CA LEU A 108 18.95 20.88 5.89
C LEU A 108 18.42 22.06 5.06
N SER A 109 19.04 23.23 5.18
CA SER A 109 18.51 24.50 4.67
C SER A 109 18.84 24.81 3.20
N MET A 110 19.78 24.09 2.57
CA MET A 110 20.28 24.44 1.23
C MET A 110 19.73 23.61 0.05
N ILE A 111 19.10 22.44 0.27
CA ILE A 111 18.72 21.52 -0.84
C ILE A 111 17.25 21.70 -1.28
N SER A 112 16.42 22.32 -0.43
CA SER A 112 15.02 22.64 -0.75
C SER A 112 14.85 23.67 -1.89
N SER A 113 15.92 24.33 -2.33
CA SER A 113 15.85 25.42 -3.31
C SER A 113 15.88 24.94 -4.78
N GLU A 114 16.44 23.77 -5.07
CA GLU A 114 16.58 23.28 -6.46
C GLU A 114 15.57 22.19 -6.85
N PHE A 115 15.03 21.45 -5.87
CA PHE A 115 13.84 20.64 -6.13
C PHE A 115 12.60 21.53 -6.07
N LYS A 116 12.15 22.04 -7.22
CA LYS A 116 10.94 22.89 -7.30
C LYS A 116 9.67 22.07 -7.04
N LEU A 117 9.49 21.54 -5.83
CA LEU A 117 8.25 20.94 -5.36
C LEU A 117 7.07 21.92 -5.57
N SER A 118 7.33 23.22 -5.42
CA SER A 118 6.42 24.32 -5.75
C SER A 118 5.93 24.32 -7.21
N THR A 119 6.79 23.89 -8.16
CA THR A 119 6.41 23.76 -9.58
C THR A 119 5.47 22.58 -9.80
N ILE A 120 5.73 21.44 -9.15
CA ILE A 120 4.84 20.27 -9.20
C ILE A 120 3.47 20.61 -8.62
N GLU A 121 3.44 21.23 -7.43
CA GLU A 121 2.19 21.63 -6.79
C GLU A 121 1.39 22.63 -7.64
N THR A 122 2.07 23.59 -8.27
CA THR A 122 1.44 24.55 -9.18
C THR A 122 0.83 23.86 -10.39
N ILE A 123 1.53 22.90 -10.99
CA ILE A 123 1.05 22.16 -12.17
C ILE A 123 -0.15 21.29 -11.82
N VAL A 124 -0.08 20.57 -10.70
CA VAL A 124 -1.18 19.73 -10.21
C VAL A 124 -2.41 20.58 -9.90
N SER A 125 -2.22 21.71 -9.22
CA SER A 125 -3.30 22.67 -8.92
C SER A 125 -3.98 23.17 -10.19
N LYS A 126 -3.20 23.55 -11.21
CA LYS A 126 -3.74 23.96 -12.51
C LYS A 126 -4.54 22.85 -13.18
N VAL A 127 -4.11 21.59 -13.09
CA VAL A 127 -4.87 20.45 -13.64
C VAL A 127 -6.21 20.29 -12.93
N PHE A 128 -6.24 20.33 -11.61
CA PHE A 128 -7.48 20.16 -10.82
C PHE A 128 -8.47 21.32 -10.93
N GLN A 129 -7.99 22.49 -11.38
CA GLN A 129 -8.82 23.68 -11.61
C GLN A 129 -9.18 23.89 -13.09
N SER A 130 -8.54 23.15 -14.00
CA SER A 130 -8.78 23.27 -15.44
C SER A 130 -10.15 22.73 -15.84
N ALA A 131 -10.59 23.05 -17.06
CA ALA A 131 -11.71 22.37 -17.67
C ALA A 131 -11.36 20.88 -17.83
N HIS A 132 -11.94 20.05 -16.97
CA HIS A 132 -11.69 18.62 -16.91
C HIS A 132 -12.12 17.91 -18.21
N PRO A 133 -11.55 16.74 -18.54
CA PRO A 133 -12.10 15.89 -19.59
C PRO A 133 -13.60 15.72 -19.36
N ILE A 134 -14.38 15.86 -20.42
CA ILE A 134 -15.84 15.97 -20.37
C ILE A 134 -16.42 14.62 -19.88
N LEU A 135 -16.55 14.41 -18.57
CA LEU A 135 -17.17 13.19 -18.02
C LEU A 135 -18.70 13.31 -17.88
N GLU A 136 -19.26 14.49 -18.17
CA GLU A 136 -20.68 14.82 -17.94
C GLU A 136 -21.47 15.02 -19.24
N HIS A 137 -20.79 15.09 -20.38
CA HIS A 137 -21.43 15.22 -21.70
C HIS A 137 -20.73 14.29 -22.72
N GLY A 138 -21.40 14.00 -23.84
CA GLY A 138 -20.87 13.13 -24.89
C GLY A 138 -20.72 11.66 -24.45
N HIS A 139 -19.83 10.91 -25.12
CA HIS A 139 -19.64 9.47 -24.88
C HIS A 139 -19.30 9.13 -23.43
N SER A 140 -18.40 9.91 -22.81
CA SER A 140 -17.92 9.67 -21.45
C SER A 140 -18.98 9.84 -20.36
N ALA A 141 -20.08 10.59 -20.62
CA ALA A 141 -21.20 10.72 -19.70
C ALA A 141 -21.86 9.37 -19.40
N PHE A 142 -22.05 8.56 -20.46
CA PHE A 142 -22.73 7.26 -20.41
C PHE A 142 -21.85 6.14 -19.85
N LEU A 143 -20.56 6.39 -19.62
CA LEU A 143 -19.67 5.39 -19.08
C LEU A 143 -19.89 5.19 -17.58
N SER A 144 -19.86 3.94 -17.15
CA SER A 144 -19.80 3.60 -15.73
C SER A 144 -18.54 4.20 -15.06
N PRO A 145 -18.52 4.40 -13.73
CA PRO A 145 -17.35 4.94 -13.04
C PRO A 145 -16.03 4.22 -13.31
N LEU A 146 -16.05 2.87 -13.39
CA LEU A 146 -14.86 2.09 -13.74
C LEU A 146 -14.35 2.45 -15.15
N HIS A 147 -15.24 2.50 -16.13
CA HIS A 147 -14.90 2.77 -17.53
C HIS A 147 -14.44 4.22 -17.75
N LYS A 148 -14.97 5.20 -16.99
CA LYS A 148 -14.42 6.58 -16.98
C LYS A 148 -12.94 6.58 -16.57
N PHE A 149 -12.56 5.78 -15.58
CA PHE A 149 -11.16 5.63 -15.16
C PHE A 149 -10.31 4.87 -16.20
N VAL A 150 -10.89 3.87 -16.87
CA VAL A 150 -10.25 3.18 -18.00
C VAL A 150 -9.91 4.16 -19.13
N GLU A 151 -10.80 5.09 -19.48
CA GLU A 151 -10.47 6.16 -20.45
C GLU A 151 -9.25 6.98 -19.99
N GLY A 152 -9.18 7.33 -18.71
CA GLY A 152 -8.03 8.04 -18.15
C GLY A 152 -6.72 7.24 -18.30
N LEU A 153 -6.76 5.93 -18.06
CA LEU A 153 -5.61 5.06 -18.29
C LEU A 153 -5.25 4.97 -19.78
N CYS A 154 -6.23 4.93 -20.67
CA CYS A 154 -5.99 4.98 -22.12
C CYS A 154 -5.30 6.30 -22.53
N VAL A 155 -5.75 7.43 -22.00
CA VAL A 155 -5.12 8.74 -22.22
C VAL A 155 -3.67 8.75 -21.73
N LEU A 156 -3.43 8.25 -20.51
CA LEU A 156 -2.09 8.13 -19.93
C LEU A 156 -1.16 7.27 -20.81
N ARG A 157 -1.69 6.18 -21.37
CA ARG A 157 -0.94 5.21 -22.17
C ARG A 157 -0.81 5.59 -23.65
N LYS A 158 -1.52 6.62 -24.12
CA LYS A 158 -1.53 7.02 -25.53
C LYS A 158 -0.14 7.31 -26.09
N SER A 159 0.77 7.84 -25.26
CA SER A 159 2.15 8.16 -25.64
C SER A 159 3.14 7.04 -25.32
N GLN A 160 2.69 5.88 -24.85
CA GLN A 160 3.56 4.78 -24.47
C GLN A 160 4.31 4.23 -25.69
N ARG A 161 5.64 4.27 -25.62
CA ARG A 161 6.51 3.54 -26.54
C ARG A 161 6.65 2.10 -26.08
N THR A 162 6.45 1.16 -27.00
CA THR A 162 6.72 -0.27 -26.84
C THR A 162 8.07 -0.63 -27.47
N ASP A 163 8.35 -0.04 -28.63
CA ASP A 163 9.57 -0.23 -29.40
C ASP A 163 10.53 0.95 -29.18
N ASN A 164 11.84 0.70 -29.27
CA ASN A 164 12.89 1.72 -29.11
C ASN A 164 12.80 2.53 -27.80
N ILE A 165 12.36 1.89 -26.71
CA ILE A 165 12.35 2.52 -25.39
C ILE A 165 13.78 2.82 -24.93
N LYS A 166 14.05 4.06 -24.49
CA LYS A 166 15.40 4.47 -24.10
C LYS A 166 15.74 3.89 -22.73
N PHE A 167 16.83 3.14 -22.63
CA PHE A 167 17.37 2.72 -21.32
C PHE A 167 18.24 3.83 -20.74
N GLU A 168 17.92 4.27 -19.52
CA GLU A 168 18.62 5.35 -18.81
C GLU A 168 18.99 4.87 -17.40
N ASN A 169 20.14 4.18 -17.30
CA ASN A 169 20.59 3.58 -16.04
C ASN A 169 21.39 4.55 -15.16
N SER A 170 21.76 5.73 -15.68
CA SER A 170 22.27 6.83 -14.86
C SER A 170 21.19 7.89 -14.73
N LEU A 171 20.74 8.14 -13.51
CA LEU A 171 19.71 9.16 -13.23
C LEU A 171 20.34 10.34 -12.49
N SER A 172 20.32 11.50 -13.13
CA SER A 172 20.66 12.80 -12.53
C SER A 172 19.39 13.62 -12.23
N LEU A 173 19.52 14.70 -11.48
CA LEU A 173 18.40 15.61 -11.19
C LEU A 173 17.84 16.29 -12.46
N ASP A 174 18.68 16.56 -13.44
CA ASP A 174 18.28 17.12 -14.74
C ASP A 174 17.36 16.17 -15.53
N ILE A 175 17.58 14.86 -15.38
CA ILE A 175 16.73 13.84 -16.00
C ILE A 175 15.45 13.64 -15.19
N LEU A 176 15.57 13.60 -13.86
CA LEU A 176 14.47 13.27 -12.96
C LEU A 176 13.46 14.40 -12.78
N THR A 177 13.88 15.66 -12.74
CA THR A 177 13.00 16.79 -12.45
C THR A 177 11.91 16.99 -13.51
N PRO A 178 12.23 17.06 -14.82
CA PRO A 178 11.21 17.13 -15.88
C PRO A 178 10.34 15.87 -15.90
N HIS A 179 10.97 14.74 -15.59
CA HIS A 179 10.28 13.45 -15.56
C HIS A 179 9.22 13.41 -14.46
N TRP A 180 9.56 13.71 -13.20
CA TRP A 180 8.63 13.77 -12.07
C TRP A 180 7.53 14.81 -12.29
N THR A 181 7.87 15.95 -12.90
CA THR A 181 6.88 16.96 -13.28
C THR A 181 5.84 16.41 -14.26
N SER A 182 6.30 15.73 -15.31
CA SER A 182 5.43 15.08 -16.29
C SER A 182 4.59 13.95 -15.67
N GLN A 183 5.20 13.12 -14.82
CA GLN A 183 4.51 12.05 -14.09
C GLN A 183 3.39 12.61 -13.19
N ALA A 184 3.68 13.63 -12.39
CA ALA A 184 2.71 14.25 -11.50
C ALA A 184 1.55 14.85 -12.29
N ARG A 185 1.83 15.57 -13.38
CA ARG A 185 0.80 16.11 -14.28
C ARG A 185 -0.09 15.01 -14.85
N ASN A 186 0.50 13.96 -15.42
CA ASN A 186 -0.27 12.90 -16.08
C ASN A 186 -1.08 12.07 -15.07
N THR A 187 -0.53 11.85 -13.87
CA THR A 187 -1.26 11.19 -12.77
C THR A 187 -2.41 12.09 -12.27
N ALA A 188 -2.20 13.41 -12.20
CA ALA A 188 -3.26 14.36 -11.85
C ALA A 188 -4.40 14.30 -12.88
N VAL A 189 -4.09 14.24 -14.18
CA VAL A 189 -5.09 14.05 -15.24
C VAL A 189 -5.85 12.73 -15.04
N LEU A 190 -5.16 11.62 -14.76
CA LEU A 190 -5.79 10.33 -14.46
C LEU A 190 -6.75 10.44 -13.25
N PHE A 191 -6.36 11.17 -12.20
CA PHE A 191 -7.23 11.42 -11.05
C PHE A 191 -8.47 12.22 -11.41
N MET A 192 -8.40 13.11 -12.41
CA MET A 192 -9.59 13.81 -12.91
C MET A 192 -10.54 12.90 -13.70
N HIS A 193 -10.12 11.70 -14.09
CA HIS A 193 -11.01 10.65 -14.59
C HIS A 193 -11.67 9.82 -13.47
N PHE A 194 -11.21 9.95 -12.23
CA PHE A 194 -11.82 9.31 -11.07
C PHE A 194 -13.00 10.13 -10.57
N TRP A 195 -14.23 9.63 -10.80
CA TRP A 195 -15.45 10.36 -10.48
C TRP A 195 -15.52 10.86 -9.03
N MET A 196 -15.24 10.02 -8.02
CA MET A 196 -15.33 10.50 -6.63
C MET A 196 -14.34 11.61 -6.31
N PHE A 197 -13.15 11.60 -6.93
CA PHE A 197 -12.15 12.63 -6.72
C PHE A 197 -12.63 14.01 -7.18
N ARG A 198 -13.45 14.06 -8.24
CA ARG A 198 -14.08 15.31 -8.70
C ARG A 198 -15.15 15.86 -7.75
N GLN A 199 -15.68 15.00 -6.90
CA GLN A 199 -16.81 15.32 -6.01
C GLN A 199 -16.35 15.75 -4.60
N ILE A 200 -15.04 15.82 -4.34
CA ILE A 200 -14.47 16.33 -3.07
C ILE A 200 -13.91 17.74 -3.27
N SER A 201 -13.68 18.47 -2.17
CA SER A 201 -13.13 19.83 -2.23
C SER A 201 -11.69 19.85 -2.76
N PHE A 202 -11.27 20.99 -3.32
CA PHE A 202 -9.91 21.18 -3.83
C PHE A 202 -8.81 20.88 -2.79
N SER A 203 -9.03 21.27 -1.53
CA SER A 203 -8.09 20.98 -0.44
C SER A 203 -7.91 19.47 -0.23
N GLU A 204 -9.02 18.73 -0.22
CA GLU A 204 -9.02 17.28 -0.10
C GLU A 204 -8.40 16.59 -1.31
N GLN A 205 -8.65 17.11 -2.51
CA GLN A 205 -8.01 16.64 -3.74
C GLN A 205 -6.50 16.71 -3.62
N CYS A 206 -5.96 17.86 -3.20
CA CYS A 206 -4.54 18.07 -2.98
C CYS A 206 -3.96 17.12 -1.93
N ARG A 207 -4.63 16.94 -0.79
CA ARG A 207 -4.17 16.02 0.27
C ARG A 207 -4.14 14.57 -0.22
N MET A 208 -5.23 14.10 -0.81
CA MET A 208 -5.34 12.72 -1.29
C MET A 208 -4.31 12.45 -2.39
N PHE A 209 -4.19 13.36 -3.36
CA PHE A 209 -3.21 13.23 -4.43
C PHE A 209 -1.79 13.17 -3.87
N ARG A 210 -1.38 14.15 -3.04
CA ARG A 210 -0.05 14.20 -2.43
C ARG A 210 0.32 12.92 -1.70
N ALA A 211 -0.64 12.30 -1.02
CA ALA A 211 -0.40 11.07 -0.26
C ALA A 211 -0.09 9.85 -1.15
N ILE A 212 -0.74 9.70 -2.31
CA ILE A 212 -0.77 8.40 -3.01
C ILE A 212 -0.27 8.43 -4.47
N TRP A 213 -0.17 9.59 -5.12
CA TRP A 213 0.03 9.68 -6.58
C TRP A 213 1.26 8.94 -7.09
N GLN A 214 2.38 8.98 -6.35
CA GLN A 214 3.62 8.30 -6.73
C GLN A 214 3.42 6.78 -6.81
N ASN A 215 2.67 6.21 -5.88
CA ASN A 215 2.42 4.76 -5.83
C ASN A 215 1.36 4.33 -6.85
N VAL A 216 0.39 5.19 -7.18
CA VAL A 216 -0.50 4.98 -8.33
C VAL A 216 0.30 4.94 -9.63
N HIS A 217 1.18 5.92 -9.85
CA HIS A 217 2.05 5.96 -11.02
C HIS A 217 2.96 4.72 -11.10
N ARG A 218 3.64 4.37 -10.01
CA ARG A 218 4.52 3.18 -9.94
C ARG A 218 3.76 1.89 -10.28
N LEU A 219 2.56 1.70 -9.74
CA LEU A 219 1.73 0.52 -10.03
C LEU A 219 1.39 0.44 -11.53
N GLU A 220 1.01 1.55 -12.13
CA GLU A 220 0.70 1.61 -13.55
C GLU A 220 1.94 1.35 -14.42
N ARG A 221 3.10 1.94 -14.09
CA ARG A 221 4.38 1.67 -14.76
C ARG A 221 4.83 0.23 -14.63
N ILE A 222 4.65 -0.37 -13.46
CA ILE A 222 4.95 -1.78 -13.24
C ILE A 222 4.09 -2.67 -14.13
N HIS A 223 2.80 -2.35 -14.29
CA HIS A 223 1.96 -3.05 -15.26
C HIS A 223 2.50 -2.87 -16.70
N MET A 224 2.83 -1.64 -17.12
CA MET A 224 3.42 -1.42 -18.45
C MET A 224 4.74 -2.14 -18.65
N SER A 225 5.56 -2.27 -17.61
CA SER A 225 6.80 -3.04 -17.62
C SER A 225 6.55 -4.52 -17.91
N THR A 226 5.49 -5.09 -17.33
CA THR A 226 5.10 -6.49 -17.63
C THR A 226 4.60 -6.68 -19.05
N LEU A 227 3.92 -5.68 -19.62
CA LEU A 227 3.44 -5.73 -21.00
C LEU A 227 4.59 -5.58 -22.01
N ILE A 228 5.54 -4.68 -21.76
CA ILE A 228 6.63 -4.35 -22.69
C ILE A 228 7.77 -5.36 -22.60
N PHE A 229 8.20 -5.72 -21.39
CA PHE A 229 9.38 -6.56 -21.18
C PHE A 229 9.06 -8.02 -20.89
N GLY A 230 7.79 -8.37 -20.65
CA GLY A 230 7.39 -9.73 -20.29
C GLY A 230 8.21 -10.27 -19.13
N GLU A 231 8.84 -11.43 -19.33
CA GLU A 231 9.65 -12.07 -18.29
C GLU A 231 10.92 -11.30 -17.90
N LYS A 232 11.44 -10.48 -18.83
CA LYS A 232 12.62 -9.65 -18.57
C LYS A 232 12.34 -8.59 -17.49
N CYS A 233 11.08 -8.29 -17.22
CA CYS A 233 10.69 -7.43 -16.10
C CYS A 233 11.15 -7.96 -14.74
N PHE A 234 11.22 -9.29 -14.57
CA PHE A 234 11.61 -9.92 -13.31
C PHE A 234 12.91 -10.70 -13.37
N ASN A 235 13.29 -11.25 -14.52
CA ASN A 235 14.57 -11.96 -14.67
C ASN A 235 15.74 -10.97 -14.80
N GLU A 236 15.55 -9.91 -15.60
CA GLU A 236 16.56 -8.88 -15.85
C GLU A 236 16.25 -7.57 -15.09
N LYS A 237 15.14 -7.53 -14.34
CA LYS A 237 14.67 -6.34 -13.60
C LYS A 237 14.56 -5.08 -14.47
N LYS A 238 14.04 -5.25 -15.69
CA LYS A 238 13.76 -4.16 -16.64
C LYS A 238 12.41 -3.51 -16.33
N ILE A 239 12.39 -2.19 -16.13
CA ILE A 239 11.20 -1.48 -15.64
C ILE A 239 11.07 -0.15 -16.39
N THR A 240 9.86 0.17 -16.84
CA THR A 240 9.55 1.48 -17.39
C THR A 240 9.41 2.50 -16.26
N ILE A 241 10.04 3.66 -16.42
CA ILE A 241 9.88 4.79 -15.49
C ILE A 241 8.97 5.86 -16.10
N SER A 242 8.89 5.92 -17.44
CA SER A 242 8.07 6.84 -18.22
C SER A 242 7.44 6.15 -19.43
N CYS A 243 6.73 6.91 -20.27
CA CYS A 243 6.24 6.42 -21.56
C CYS A 243 7.36 6.19 -22.59
N GLU A 244 8.56 6.74 -22.38
CA GLU A 244 9.66 6.70 -23.35
C GLU A 244 10.99 6.16 -22.78
N ARG A 245 11.04 5.92 -21.47
CA ARG A 245 12.26 5.53 -20.74
C ARG A 245 12.03 4.30 -19.85
N ALA A 246 13.07 3.49 -19.79
CA ALA A 246 13.18 2.35 -18.91
C ALA A 246 14.54 2.31 -18.22
N ILE A 247 14.63 1.52 -17.16
CA ILE A 247 15.84 1.24 -16.41
C ILE A 247 16.02 -0.27 -16.29
N GLN A 248 17.26 -0.69 -16.10
CA GLN A 248 17.60 -2.00 -15.56
C GLN A 248 18.04 -1.80 -14.12
N LEU A 249 17.22 -2.28 -13.18
CA LEU A 249 17.37 -1.94 -11.76
C LEU A 249 18.75 -2.26 -11.19
N ASP A 250 19.34 -3.38 -11.60
CA ASP A 250 20.66 -3.80 -11.10
C ASP A 250 21.77 -2.83 -11.54
N ASN A 251 21.65 -2.27 -12.74
CA ASN A 251 22.62 -1.36 -13.34
C ASN A 251 22.37 0.11 -12.97
N LEU A 252 21.32 0.40 -12.21
CA LEU A 252 20.94 1.77 -11.87
C LEU A 252 21.98 2.43 -10.96
N VAL A 253 22.34 3.67 -11.30
CA VAL A 253 23.20 4.58 -10.57
C VAL A 253 22.52 5.94 -10.48
N PHE A 254 22.68 6.64 -9.35
CA PHE A 254 22.29 8.04 -9.21
C PHE A 254 23.53 8.92 -9.32
N GLU A 255 23.43 10.03 -10.05
CA GLU A 255 24.49 11.01 -10.28
C GLU A 255 23.99 12.39 -9.85
N PHE A 256 23.90 12.60 -8.53
CA PHE A 256 23.48 13.87 -7.94
C PHE A 256 24.71 14.57 -7.37
N HIS A 257 25.03 15.76 -7.89
CA HIS A 257 26.25 16.48 -7.52
C HIS A 257 26.13 17.17 -6.15
N GLU A 258 24.91 17.51 -5.74
CA GLU A 258 24.59 18.22 -4.50
C GLU A 258 24.44 17.28 -3.29
N VAL A 259 24.50 15.96 -3.50
CA VAL A 259 24.22 14.95 -2.47
C VAL A 259 25.50 14.19 -2.10
N SER A 260 25.73 14.00 -0.80
CA SER A 260 26.88 13.19 -0.34
C SER A 260 26.85 11.78 -0.94
N LYS A 261 28.03 11.22 -1.29
CA LYS A 261 28.14 9.86 -1.85
C LYS A 261 27.46 8.79 -0.98
N ILE A 262 27.56 8.92 0.35
CA ILE A 262 26.94 8.00 1.31
C ILE A 262 25.40 8.14 1.28
N GLY A 263 24.89 9.37 1.24
CA GLY A 263 23.45 9.63 1.10
C GLY A 263 22.90 9.06 -0.22
N LEU A 264 23.65 9.23 -1.31
CA LEU A 264 23.29 8.74 -2.63
C LEU A 264 23.24 7.21 -2.71
N GLN A 265 24.23 6.53 -2.13
CA GLN A 265 24.25 5.07 -2.01
C GLN A 265 23.08 4.55 -1.17
N THR A 266 22.76 5.23 -0.07
CA THR A 266 21.62 4.88 0.79
C THR A 266 20.30 5.03 0.03
N MET A 267 20.10 6.16 -0.64
CA MET A 267 18.89 6.42 -1.45
C MET A 267 18.74 5.40 -2.58
N LEU A 268 19.82 5.10 -3.30
CA LEU A 268 19.82 4.09 -4.36
C LEU A 268 19.52 2.69 -3.81
N HIS A 269 20.09 2.33 -2.67
CA HIS A 269 19.84 1.06 -2.01
C HIS A 269 18.37 0.90 -1.64
N ASP A 270 17.80 1.92 -0.99
CA ASP A 270 16.39 1.94 -0.60
C ASP A 270 15.47 1.88 -1.82
N TYR A 271 15.78 2.64 -2.88
CA TYR A 271 15.04 2.58 -4.15
C TYR A 271 15.08 1.18 -4.77
N LYS A 272 16.25 0.53 -4.78
CA LYS A 272 16.41 -0.84 -5.32
C LYS A 272 15.61 -1.86 -4.50
N ILE A 273 15.66 -1.80 -3.17
CA ILE A 273 14.86 -2.68 -2.29
C ILE A 273 13.38 -2.49 -2.58
N PHE A 274 12.93 -1.24 -2.56
CA PHE A 274 11.54 -0.88 -2.76
C PHE A 274 11.04 -1.37 -4.12
N THR A 275 11.76 -1.06 -5.19
CA THR A 275 11.41 -1.47 -6.56
C THR A 275 11.44 -2.99 -6.73
N HIS A 276 12.39 -3.68 -6.09
CA HIS A 276 12.44 -5.14 -6.12
C HIS A 276 11.19 -5.80 -5.50
N ARG A 277 10.60 -5.18 -4.48
CA ARG A 277 9.32 -5.64 -3.90
C ARG A 277 8.18 -5.51 -4.89
N PHE A 278 8.11 -4.42 -5.65
CA PHE A 278 7.12 -4.30 -6.74
C PHE A 278 7.28 -5.41 -7.76
N ILE A 279 8.50 -5.68 -8.20
CA ILE A 279 8.77 -6.75 -9.18
C ILE A 279 8.29 -8.10 -8.66
N THR A 280 8.64 -8.43 -7.41
CA THR A 280 8.37 -9.75 -6.83
C THR A 280 6.92 -9.95 -6.42
N GLN A 281 6.30 -8.96 -5.78
CA GLN A 281 4.97 -9.07 -5.20
C GLN A 281 3.86 -8.62 -6.16
N ILE A 282 4.16 -7.82 -7.18
CA ILE A 282 3.15 -7.19 -8.05
C ILE A 282 3.37 -7.58 -9.52
N SER A 283 4.56 -7.35 -10.10
CA SER A 283 4.80 -7.64 -11.53
C SER A 283 4.59 -9.11 -11.88
N LYS A 284 5.09 -10.04 -11.06
CA LYS A 284 4.94 -11.49 -11.32
C LYS A 284 3.46 -11.92 -11.37
N PRO A 285 2.60 -11.58 -10.39
CA PRO A 285 1.16 -11.81 -10.50
C PRO A 285 0.49 -11.16 -11.71
N LEU A 286 0.80 -9.88 -11.99
CA LEU A 286 0.22 -9.15 -13.13
C LEU A 286 0.53 -9.85 -14.47
N PHE A 287 1.80 -10.23 -14.66
CA PHE A 287 2.24 -10.93 -15.86
C PHE A 287 1.57 -12.30 -16.02
N LYS A 288 1.56 -13.11 -14.95
CA LYS A 288 0.99 -14.48 -15.00
C LYS A 288 -0.51 -14.48 -15.28
N LEU A 289 -1.24 -13.49 -14.76
CA LEU A 289 -2.70 -13.44 -14.87
C LEU A 289 -3.19 -12.71 -16.12
N LYS A 290 -2.30 -11.97 -16.80
CA LYS A 290 -2.63 -11.16 -17.98
C LYS A 290 -3.85 -10.28 -17.70
N PHE A 291 -3.72 -9.38 -16.73
CA PHE A 291 -4.82 -8.48 -16.38
C PHE A 291 -5.14 -7.53 -17.52
N SER A 292 -6.43 -7.36 -17.76
CA SER A 292 -6.99 -6.37 -18.69
C SER A 292 -6.83 -4.95 -18.15
N ILE A 293 -7.08 -3.94 -18.99
CA ILE A 293 -7.05 -2.56 -18.55
C ILE A 293 -8.17 -2.26 -17.54
N GLU A 294 -9.32 -2.93 -17.66
CA GLU A 294 -10.45 -2.85 -16.74
C GLU A 294 -10.09 -3.40 -15.36
N GLU A 295 -9.39 -4.54 -15.30
CA GLU A 295 -8.91 -5.11 -14.05
C GLU A 295 -7.84 -4.24 -13.39
N VAL A 296 -6.93 -3.66 -14.18
CA VAL A 296 -5.91 -2.73 -13.66
C VAL A 296 -6.53 -1.42 -13.19
N ALA A 297 -7.54 -0.91 -13.90
CA ALA A 297 -8.33 0.24 -13.47
C ALA A 297 -9.00 -0.02 -12.12
N TYR A 298 -9.67 -1.17 -11.98
CA TYR A 298 -10.30 -1.57 -10.73
C TYR A 298 -9.27 -1.70 -9.61
N LEU A 299 -8.13 -2.35 -9.87
CA LEU A 299 -7.03 -2.50 -8.90
C LEU A 299 -6.50 -1.16 -8.41
N ILE A 300 -6.25 -0.21 -9.32
CA ILE A 300 -5.78 1.15 -8.98
C ILE A 300 -6.84 1.89 -8.16
N LEU A 301 -8.12 1.83 -8.55
CA LEU A 301 -9.21 2.45 -7.79
C LEU A 301 -9.34 1.86 -6.39
N CYS A 302 -9.22 0.53 -6.25
CA CYS A 302 -9.22 -0.13 -4.94
C CYS A 302 -8.08 0.36 -4.06
N PHE A 303 -6.88 0.51 -4.63
CA PHE A 303 -5.71 1.05 -3.93
C PHE A 303 -5.94 2.50 -3.50
N ILE A 304 -6.46 3.35 -4.41
CA ILE A 304 -6.77 4.75 -4.12
C ILE A 304 -7.79 4.85 -2.98
N LEU A 305 -8.86 4.07 -3.02
CA LEU A 305 -9.92 4.08 -2.01
C LEU A 305 -9.46 3.54 -0.67
N SER A 306 -8.57 2.52 -0.67
CA SER A 306 -8.02 1.94 0.56
C SER A 306 -7.09 2.90 1.32
N ASN A 307 -6.44 3.82 0.61
CA ASN A 307 -5.48 4.79 1.16
C ASN A 307 -5.99 6.23 1.03
N GLY A 308 -7.25 6.39 0.67
CA GLY A 308 -7.93 7.68 0.68
C GLY A 308 -8.04 8.18 2.10
N ASP A 309 -7.95 9.49 2.28
CA ASP A 309 -7.93 10.11 3.60
C ASP A 309 -9.24 9.80 4.37
N THR A 310 -9.14 9.23 5.57
CA THR A 310 -10.31 8.90 6.40
C THR A 310 -11.04 10.14 6.92
N THR A 311 -10.45 11.33 6.76
CA THR A 311 -11.01 12.62 7.15
C THR A 311 -11.71 13.35 6.00
N LEU A 312 -11.92 12.69 4.85
CA LEU A 312 -12.73 13.26 3.76
C LEU A 312 -14.11 13.66 4.29
N SER A 313 -14.55 14.85 3.91
CA SER A 313 -15.84 15.46 4.21
C SER A 313 -17.05 14.67 3.68
N LYS A 314 -16.81 13.65 2.86
CA LYS A 314 -17.86 12.78 2.35
C LYS A 314 -18.30 11.73 3.37
N PRO A 315 -19.61 11.45 3.45
CA PRO A 315 -20.12 10.33 4.24
C PRO A 315 -19.46 9.01 3.82
N LEU A 316 -19.09 8.18 4.80
CA LEU A 316 -18.57 6.81 4.59
C LEU A 316 -19.44 6.01 3.62
N LYS A 317 -20.76 6.21 3.68
CA LYS A 317 -21.75 5.61 2.78
C LYS A 317 -21.49 5.89 1.29
N ILE A 318 -21.03 7.09 0.92
CA ILE A 318 -20.72 7.41 -0.49
C ILE A 318 -19.51 6.59 -0.96
N CYS A 319 -18.55 6.32 -0.08
CA CYS A 319 -17.42 5.46 -0.40
C CYS A 319 -17.88 4.01 -0.60
N ASP A 320 -18.72 3.49 0.29
CA ASP A 320 -19.24 2.12 0.21
C ASP A 320 -20.10 1.92 -1.06
N ASP A 321 -21.02 2.84 -1.33
CA ASP A 321 -21.83 2.81 -2.56
C ASP A 321 -20.95 2.85 -3.81
N PHE A 322 -19.85 3.61 -3.79
CA PHE A 322 -18.92 3.66 -4.91
C PHE A 322 -18.13 2.36 -5.07
N TRP A 323 -17.67 1.75 -3.98
CA TRP A 323 -17.02 0.44 -3.99
C TRP A 323 -17.92 -0.62 -4.65
N ASP A 324 -19.19 -0.65 -4.28
CA ASP A 324 -20.18 -1.55 -4.87
C ASP A 324 -20.39 -1.27 -6.36
N ASN A 325 -20.43 0.01 -6.75
CA ASN A 325 -20.55 0.39 -8.15
C ASN A 325 -19.37 -0.11 -9.00
N ILE A 326 -18.12 0.12 -8.59
CA ILE A 326 -16.96 -0.32 -9.38
C ILE A 326 -16.81 -1.85 -9.39
N ALA A 327 -17.22 -2.54 -8.31
CA ALA A 327 -17.24 -3.99 -8.26
C ALA A 327 -18.31 -4.57 -9.21
N SER A 328 -19.50 -3.97 -9.24
CA SER A 328 -20.56 -4.31 -10.19
C SER A 328 -20.13 -4.06 -11.64
N ASN A 329 -19.46 -2.93 -11.92
CA ASN A 329 -18.95 -2.66 -13.26
C ASN A 329 -17.89 -3.68 -13.73
N LEU A 330 -17.04 -4.17 -12.81
CA LEU A 330 -16.08 -5.22 -13.12
C LEU A 330 -16.78 -6.57 -13.36
N HIS A 331 -17.84 -6.87 -12.61
CA HIS A 331 -18.69 -8.03 -12.85
C HIS A 331 -19.33 -7.99 -14.24
N ASP A 332 -19.91 -6.85 -14.63
CA ASP A 332 -20.50 -6.65 -15.95
C ASP A 332 -19.48 -6.83 -17.07
N TYR A 333 -18.25 -6.32 -16.87
CA TYR A 333 -17.13 -6.57 -17.76
C TYR A 333 -16.84 -8.07 -17.93
N TYR A 334 -16.74 -8.83 -16.83
CA TYR A 334 -16.51 -10.28 -16.91
C TYR A 334 -17.64 -11.02 -17.61
N ARG A 335 -18.90 -10.64 -17.36
CA ARG A 335 -20.05 -11.19 -18.08
C ARG A 335 -19.96 -10.92 -19.58
N LYS A 336 -19.58 -9.70 -19.98
CA LYS A 336 -19.45 -9.30 -21.38
C LYS A 336 -18.39 -10.11 -22.12
N ILE A 337 -17.26 -10.43 -21.48
CA ILE A 337 -16.21 -11.27 -22.08
C ILE A 337 -16.46 -12.78 -21.90
N GLY A 338 -17.61 -13.18 -21.35
CA GLY A 338 -17.97 -14.59 -21.16
C GLY A 338 -17.21 -15.30 -20.04
N LEU A 339 -16.59 -14.58 -19.11
CA LEU A 339 -15.86 -15.18 -17.99
C LEU A 339 -16.83 -15.46 -16.83
N VAL A 340 -17.23 -16.72 -16.66
CA VAL A 340 -18.28 -17.11 -15.69
C VAL A 340 -17.73 -17.36 -14.28
N ASN A 341 -16.53 -17.94 -14.14
CA ASN A 341 -15.93 -18.28 -12.84
C ASN A 341 -14.69 -17.43 -12.53
N TYR A 342 -14.91 -16.14 -12.26
CA TYR A 342 -13.83 -15.18 -11.99
C TYR A 342 -13.52 -14.99 -10.49
N ALA A 343 -14.17 -15.73 -9.58
CA ALA A 343 -13.96 -15.57 -8.13
C ALA A 343 -12.49 -15.74 -7.72
N SER A 344 -11.83 -16.78 -8.24
CA SER A 344 -10.39 -17.00 -7.99
C SER A 344 -9.50 -15.87 -8.54
N ARG A 345 -9.95 -15.20 -9.61
CA ARG A 345 -9.26 -14.08 -10.26
C ARG A 345 -9.37 -12.81 -9.42
N ILE A 346 -10.55 -12.53 -8.86
CA ILE A 346 -10.77 -11.46 -7.89
C ILE A 346 -9.90 -11.65 -6.64
N VAL A 347 -9.84 -12.85 -6.08
CA VAL A 347 -8.98 -13.12 -4.91
C VAL A 347 -7.52 -12.79 -5.20
N LYS A 348 -7.03 -13.09 -6.42
CA LYS A 348 -5.66 -12.76 -6.81
C LYS A 348 -5.47 -11.25 -7.04
N LEU A 349 -6.47 -10.56 -7.61
CA LEU A 349 -6.47 -9.11 -7.76
C LEU A 349 -6.36 -8.43 -6.37
N MET A 350 -7.17 -8.86 -5.40
CA MET A 350 -7.15 -8.32 -4.05
C MET A 350 -5.85 -8.58 -3.31
N LYS A 351 -5.20 -9.73 -3.52
CA LYS A 351 -3.85 -9.96 -2.99
C LYS A 351 -2.81 -8.96 -3.50
N ILE A 352 -2.97 -8.45 -4.73
CA ILE A 352 -2.09 -7.41 -5.28
C ILE A 352 -2.40 -6.06 -4.62
N VAL A 353 -3.67 -5.73 -4.42
CA VAL A 353 -4.07 -4.52 -3.67
C VAL A 353 -3.52 -4.55 -2.24
N ASP A 354 -3.63 -5.68 -1.54
CA ASP A 354 -3.05 -5.85 -0.21
C ASP A 354 -1.52 -5.68 -0.21
N ALA A 355 -0.85 -6.20 -1.23
CA ALA A 355 0.59 -6.02 -1.40
C ALA A 355 0.96 -4.56 -1.64
N MET A 356 0.19 -3.86 -2.48
CA MET A 356 0.32 -2.43 -2.72
C MET A 356 0.12 -1.61 -1.45
N ASN A 357 -0.91 -1.91 -0.65
CA ASN A 357 -1.18 -1.22 0.62
C ASN A 357 -0.03 -1.40 1.61
N ARG A 358 0.48 -2.63 1.77
CA ARG A 358 1.65 -2.88 2.63
C ARG A 358 2.88 -2.09 2.17
N ILE A 359 3.18 -2.14 0.87
CA ILE A 359 4.32 -1.41 0.31
C ILE A 359 4.15 0.10 0.49
N HIS A 360 2.93 0.62 0.32
CA HIS A 360 2.61 2.03 0.49
C HIS A 360 2.78 2.52 1.93
N HIS A 361 2.22 1.82 2.91
CA HIS A 361 2.37 2.20 4.33
C HIS A 361 3.82 2.10 4.81
N GLU A 362 4.54 1.09 4.33
CA GLU A 362 5.97 0.98 4.60
C GLU A 362 6.80 2.06 3.90
N ASP A 363 6.36 2.60 2.75
CA ASP A 363 6.97 3.78 2.11
C ASP A 363 6.77 5.01 3.01
N GLN A 364 5.52 5.26 3.44
CA GLN A 364 5.17 6.43 4.26
C GLN A 364 5.84 6.42 5.65
N GLY A 365 6.14 5.25 6.21
CA GLY A 365 6.83 5.10 7.50
C GLY A 365 8.25 4.54 7.42
N GLY A 366 8.83 4.44 6.21
CA GLY A 366 10.05 3.69 5.94
C GLY A 366 11.31 4.52 5.77
N GLY A 367 12.45 3.81 5.74
CA GLY A 367 13.78 4.40 5.53
C GLY A 367 13.88 5.23 4.27
N PHE A 368 13.21 4.84 3.16
CA PHE A 368 13.31 5.58 1.90
C PHE A 368 12.77 7.01 2.01
N VAL A 369 11.53 7.22 2.45
CA VAL A 369 10.94 8.56 2.60
C VAL A 369 11.67 9.36 3.68
N ASP A 370 12.08 8.72 4.78
CA ASP A 370 12.87 9.36 5.81
C ASP A 370 14.26 9.79 5.29
N ASN A 371 14.92 8.95 4.51
CA ASN A 371 16.26 9.21 3.96
C ASN A 371 16.18 10.21 2.79
N PHE A 372 15.13 10.16 1.99
CA PHE A 372 14.83 11.13 0.93
C PHE A 372 14.63 12.53 1.52
N LYS A 373 13.79 12.64 2.57
CA LYS A 373 13.60 13.88 3.34
C LYS A 373 14.89 14.35 4.03
N LYS A 374 15.68 13.43 4.61
CA LYS A 374 17.00 13.74 5.20
C LYS A 374 18.06 14.15 4.19
N CYS A 375 17.89 13.80 2.93
CA CYS A 375 18.75 14.27 1.84
C CYS A 375 18.26 15.61 1.26
N GLY A 376 17.18 16.21 1.82
CA GLY A 376 16.68 17.52 1.42
C GLY A 376 15.71 17.52 0.22
N PHE A 377 15.12 16.37 -0.10
CA PHE A 377 14.14 16.22 -1.19
C PHE A 377 12.70 15.98 -0.72
#